data_AF-C6L1A4-F1
#
_entry.id   AF-C6L1A4-F1
#
_cell.length_a   1.000
_cell.length_b   1.000
_cell.length_c   1.000
_cell.angle_alpha   90.00
_cell.angle_beta   90.00
_cell.angle_gamma   90.00
#
_symmetry.space_group_name_H-M   'P 1'
#
loop_
_entity.id
_entity.type
_entity.pdbx_description
1 polymer ?
#
loop_
_entity_poly.entity_id
_entity_poly.type
_entity_poly.pdbx_seq_one_letter_code
_entity_poly.pdbx_strand_id
1 'polypeptide(L)'
;MVFCPESKDAPATQEPARRRLSQASEQPSEAVEEQPAVQPAPIVATEPSTVPSPLAPTPAVVAPPAGELKEQHFSILYGDTGYSYESILGPYLQGAKAVVIEDPYIRLQHQIQNFVRFCETVLKAGTVKKISLITGYDDKTQVADVAEKLDQLKQSLLELDVELEVKLNPNIHDREIRLDNGWVIKIGRGLDFYQRPGGWFEVGANDLSLRKCLETKVDIFRS
;
A
#
# COMPACT_ATOMS: atom_id res chain seq x y z
N MET A 1 12.81 43.07 13.52
CA MET A 1 13.51 42.09 14.36
C MET A 1 12.72 41.96 15.64
N VAL A 2 12.08 40.80 15.85
CA VAL A 2 11.28 40.52 17.05
C VAL A 2 12.25 39.96 18.09
N PHE A 3 12.41 40.70 19.19
CA PHE A 3 13.37 40.38 20.25
C PHE A 3 12.61 39.67 21.38
N CYS A 4 12.79 38.36 21.51
CA CYS A 4 12.23 37.60 22.63
C CYS A 4 13.17 37.69 23.83
N PRO A 5 12.73 38.17 25.00
CA PRO A 5 13.58 38.35 26.18
C PRO A 5 13.92 37.03 26.91
N GLU A 6 13.23 35.93 26.62
CA GLU A 6 13.42 34.64 27.31
C GLU A 6 14.66 33.85 26.86
N SER A 7 15.31 34.23 25.76
CA SER A 7 16.49 33.53 25.22
C SER A 7 17.81 34.26 25.51
N LYS A 8 17.79 35.31 26.33
CA LYS A 8 18.97 36.15 26.59
C LYS A 8 20.04 35.47 27.45
N ASP A 9 19.64 34.53 28.31
CA ASP A 9 20.51 33.88 29.30
C ASP A 9 20.54 32.35 29.19
N ALA A 10 20.06 31.78 28.07
CA ALA A 10 20.13 30.34 27.86
C ALA A 10 21.58 29.91 27.51
N PRO A 11 22.25 29.06 28.32
CA PRO A 11 23.60 28.62 28.01
C PRO A 11 23.60 27.71 26.78
N ALA A 12 24.51 27.98 25.84
CA ALA A 12 24.72 27.16 24.65
C ALA A 12 25.45 25.86 25.03
N THR A 13 24.74 24.73 25.09
CA THR A 13 25.34 23.42 25.36
C THR A 13 26.13 22.94 24.15
N GLN A 14 27.43 23.24 24.09
CA GLN A 14 28.30 22.91 22.94
C GLN A 14 28.94 21.51 22.98
N GLU A 15 28.57 20.61 23.88
CA GLU A 15 29.12 19.24 23.88
C GLU A 15 28.11 18.20 24.38
N PRO A 16 27.56 17.32 23.51
CA PRO A 16 26.82 16.16 23.97
C PRO A 16 27.80 15.08 24.45
N ALA A 17 27.75 14.74 25.75
CA ALA A 17 28.58 13.70 26.33
C ALA A 17 28.26 12.32 25.71
N ARG A 18 29.20 11.78 24.91
CA ARG A 18 29.16 10.38 24.45
C ARG A 18 29.43 9.44 25.62
N ARG A 19 28.38 8.77 26.10
CA ARG A 19 28.53 7.61 27.00
C ARG A 19 29.10 6.43 26.20
N ARG A 20 30.40 6.13 26.36
CA ARG A 20 31.01 4.85 25.98
C ARG A 20 31.54 4.15 27.24
N LEU A 21 30.99 2.99 27.53
CA LEU A 21 31.55 1.89 28.34
C LEU A 21 30.97 0.62 27.70
N SER A 22 31.71 -0.44 27.37
CA SER A 22 33.01 -0.91 27.84
C SER A 22 33.64 -1.86 26.82
N GLN A 23 34.94 -1.70 26.57
CA GLN A 23 35.83 -2.75 26.06
C GLN A 23 36.60 -3.33 27.25
N ALA A 24 36.60 -4.65 27.37
CA ALA A 24 37.65 -5.52 27.94
C ALA A 24 37.21 -6.94 27.54
N SER A 25 37.99 -7.83 26.93
CA SER A 25 39.45 -7.91 26.79
C SER A 25 39.77 -9.04 25.80
N GLU A 26 40.76 -8.80 24.94
CA GLU A 26 41.83 -9.72 24.50
C GLU A 26 41.50 -11.09 23.85
N GLN A 27 41.97 -11.25 22.61
CA GLN A 27 42.18 -12.49 21.81
C GLN A 27 43.33 -13.36 22.38
N PRO A 28 43.84 -14.44 21.74
CA PRO A 28 43.33 -15.37 20.70
C PRO A 28 43.52 -16.88 21.09
N SER A 29 43.06 -17.85 20.27
CA SER A 29 43.83 -19.05 19.84
C SER A 29 42.93 -20.21 19.34
N GLU A 30 43.24 -20.64 18.11
CA GLU A 30 43.38 -22.00 17.54
C GLU A 30 42.41 -23.17 17.85
N ALA A 31 42.37 -24.04 16.84
CA ALA A 31 41.45 -25.11 16.56
C ALA A 31 41.67 -26.39 17.39
N VAL A 32 40.59 -27.14 17.62
CA VAL A 32 40.66 -28.60 17.80
C VAL A 32 39.42 -29.27 17.17
N GLU A 33 39.71 -30.25 16.34
CA GLU A 33 38.87 -31.23 15.63
C GLU A 33 38.44 -32.36 16.59
N GLU A 34 37.20 -32.86 16.51
CA GLU A 34 36.88 -34.30 16.65
C GLU A 34 35.37 -34.61 16.50
N GLN A 35 35.05 -35.43 15.50
CA GLN A 35 33.93 -36.39 15.44
C GLN A 35 34.42 -37.71 16.08
N PRO A 36 33.59 -38.70 16.52
CA PRO A 36 32.57 -39.34 15.67
C PRO A 36 31.35 -40.02 16.33
N ALA A 37 30.55 -40.57 15.41
CA ALA A 37 29.23 -41.21 15.44
C ALA A 37 28.99 -42.40 16.39
N VAL A 38 27.71 -42.63 16.74
CA VAL A 38 27.10 -43.98 16.83
C VAL A 38 25.59 -43.92 16.43
N GLN A 39 25.25 -44.61 15.34
CA GLN A 39 23.94 -45.25 15.04
C GLN A 39 24.14 -46.79 15.25
N PRO A 40 23.13 -47.71 15.38
CA PRO A 40 21.89 -47.77 14.57
C PRO A 40 20.61 -48.44 15.18
N ALA A 41 19.44 -48.03 14.63
CA ALA A 41 18.26 -48.77 14.07
C ALA A 41 17.70 -50.09 14.73
N PRO A 42 16.58 -50.75 14.28
CA PRO A 42 15.74 -50.54 13.08
C PRO A 42 14.21 -50.95 13.13
N ILE A 43 13.52 -50.82 11.96
CA ILE A 43 12.30 -51.51 11.37
C ILE A 43 10.93 -51.28 12.10
N VAL A 44 9.77 -51.04 11.47
CA VAL A 44 9.12 -51.72 10.32
C VAL A 44 8.06 -50.85 9.63
N ALA A 45 7.98 -51.00 8.29
CA ALA A 45 7.01 -50.40 7.38
C ALA A 45 5.74 -51.27 7.20
N THR A 46 4.58 -50.64 7.01
CA THR A 46 3.45 -51.15 6.22
C THR A 46 2.48 -50.00 5.85
N GLU A 47 2.28 -49.76 4.55
CA GLU A 47 1.05 -49.17 3.97
C GLU A 47 0.08 -50.33 3.59
N PRO A 48 -1.13 -50.16 3.01
CA PRO A 48 -2.03 -49.00 2.86
C PRO A 48 -3.50 -49.29 3.26
N SER A 49 -4.32 -48.26 3.50
CA SER A 49 -5.81 -48.25 3.46
C SER A 49 -6.28 -46.88 3.98
N THR A 50 -7.33 -46.18 3.56
CA THR A 50 -8.46 -46.33 2.63
C THR A 50 -9.13 -44.93 2.62
N VAL A 51 -9.72 -44.49 1.50
CA VAL A 51 -10.70 -43.37 1.47
C VAL A 51 -12.05 -43.98 1.05
N PRO A 52 -13.21 -43.57 1.60
CA PRO A 52 -13.90 -42.36 1.12
C PRO A 52 -14.70 -41.53 2.17
N SER A 53 -14.76 -40.20 1.97
CA SER A 53 -15.85 -39.19 2.18
C SER A 53 -16.88 -39.26 3.37
N PRO A 54 -17.53 -38.15 3.81
CA PRO A 54 -17.85 -36.95 3.02
C PRO A 54 -17.65 -35.56 3.67
N LEU A 55 -17.63 -34.58 2.77
CA LEU A 55 -17.83 -33.13 2.90
C LEU A 55 -18.58 -32.68 4.17
N ALA A 56 -17.87 -32.02 5.07
CA ALA A 56 -18.46 -31.09 6.03
C ALA A 56 -18.60 -29.70 5.36
N PRO A 57 -19.77 -29.05 5.37
CA PRO A 57 -19.88 -27.68 4.92
C PRO A 57 -19.17 -26.78 5.94
N THR A 58 -18.10 -26.13 5.52
CA THR A 58 -17.50 -25.00 6.23
C THR A 58 -18.60 -23.96 6.48
N PRO A 59 -18.80 -23.47 7.71
CA PRO A 59 -19.77 -22.42 7.94
C PRO A 59 -19.33 -21.21 7.12
N ALA A 60 -20.20 -20.78 6.21
CA ALA A 60 -20.06 -19.53 5.49
C ALA A 60 -19.73 -18.45 6.51
N VAL A 61 -18.58 -17.79 6.32
CA VAL A 61 -18.23 -16.58 7.04
C VAL A 61 -19.34 -15.59 6.72
N VAL A 62 -20.25 -15.43 7.67
CA VAL A 62 -21.31 -14.43 7.61
C VAL A 62 -20.59 -13.10 7.58
N ALA A 63 -20.53 -12.49 6.40
CA ALA A 63 -20.12 -11.11 6.24
C ALA A 63 -20.95 -10.26 7.22
N PRO A 64 -20.31 -9.36 7.99
CA PRO A 64 -21.05 -8.51 8.91
C PRO A 64 -22.12 -7.75 8.13
N PRO A 65 -23.31 -7.51 8.73
CA PRO A 65 -24.39 -6.82 8.05
C PRO A 65 -23.88 -5.45 7.60
N ALA A 66 -24.09 -5.15 6.31
CA ALA A 66 -23.71 -3.90 5.69
C ALA A 66 -24.37 -2.75 6.45
N GLY A 67 -23.60 -2.08 7.32
CA GLY A 67 -23.97 -0.77 7.81
C GLY A 67 -24.17 0.14 6.59
N GLU A 68 -25.21 0.96 6.61
CA GLU A 68 -25.43 1.92 5.53
C GLU A 68 -24.16 2.77 5.34
N LEU A 69 -23.62 2.73 4.12
CA LEU A 69 -22.49 3.55 3.73
C LEU A 69 -22.89 5.03 3.84
N LYS A 70 -22.05 5.82 4.49
CA LYS A 70 -22.28 7.25 4.72
C LYS A 70 -21.35 8.08 3.87
N GLU A 71 -21.82 9.26 3.51
CA GLU A 71 -20.97 10.32 3.00
C GLU A 71 -19.98 10.75 4.09
N GLN A 72 -18.75 11.06 3.69
CA GLN A 72 -17.69 11.42 4.61
C GLN A 72 -16.91 12.60 4.05
N HIS A 73 -16.56 13.54 4.94
CA HIS A 73 -15.61 14.59 4.65
C HIS A 73 -14.59 14.62 5.79
N PHE A 74 -13.33 14.39 5.47
CA PHE A 74 -12.27 14.41 6.48
C PHE A 74 -10.95 14.92 5.89
N SER A 75 -10.06 15.33 6.78
CA SER A 75 -8.70 15.74 6.43
C SER A 75 -7.71 14.74 6.99
N ILE A 76 -6.77 14.32 6.16
CA ILE A 76 -5.58 13.58 6.55
C ILE A 76 -4.51 14.64 6.82
N LEU A 77 -3.96 14.65 8.03
CA LEU A 77 -2.94 15.62 8.42
C LEU A 77 -1.54 15.14 8.01
N TYR A 78 -0.59 16.07 8.01
CA TYR A 78 0.79 15.73 7.71
C TYR A 78 1.37 14.76 8.75
N GLY A 79 1.81 13.59 8.30
CA GLY A 79 2.41 12.57 9.14
C GLY A 79 1.43 11.53 9.65
N ASP A 80 0.14 11.67 9.36
CA ASP A 80 -0.88 10.69 9.74
C ASP A 80 -0.61 9.33 9.08
N THR A 81 -1.02 8.27 9.78
CA THR A 81 -0.96 6.87 9.33
C THR A 81 -2.35 6.24 9.43
N GLY A 82 -2.52 5.03 8.87
CA GLY A 82 -3.78 4.30 8.90
C GLY A 82 -4.63 4.48 7.64
N TYR A 83 -4.21 5.35 6.73
CA TYR A 83 -4.95 5.71 5.52
C TYR A 83 -4.44 4.95 4.29
N SER A 84 -4.72 3.66 4.22
CA SER A 84 -4.53 2.88 2.99
C SER A 84 -5.70 3.09 2.01
N TYR A 85 -5.51 2.77 0.73
CA TYR A 85 -6.63 2.76 -0.22
C TYR A 85 -7.78 1.88 0.24
N GLU A 86 -7.47 0.72 0.84
CA GLU A 86 -8.46 -0.20 1.39
C GLU A 86 -9.27 0.44 2.52
N SER A 87 -8.63 1.18 3.42
CA SER A 87 -9.32 1.86 4.51
C SER A 87 -10.27 2.97 4.03
N ILE A 88 -9.93 3.66 2.94
CA ILE A 88 -10.71 4.78 2.41
C ILE A 88 -11.82 4.29 1.47
N LEU A 89 -11.49 3.37 0.56
CA LEU A 89 -12.34 2.99 -0.58
C LEU A 89 -13.02 1.63 -0.37
N GLY A 90 -12.44 0.74 0.45
CA GLY A 90 -12.88 -0.65 0.59
C GLY A 90 -14.38 -0.83 0.83
N PRO A 91 -14.99 -0.11 1.80
CA PRO A 91 -16.43 -0.18 2.03
C PRO A 91 -17.28 0.24 0.81
N TYR A 92 -16.81 1.23 0.05
CA TYR A 92 -17.53 1.82 -1.08
C TYR A 92 -17.42 1.02 -2.38
N LEU A 93 -16.39 0.19 -2.51
CA LEU A 93 -16.18 -0.68 -3.67
C LEU A 93 -17.15 -1.87 -3.72
N GLN A 94 -17.80 -2.21 -2.60
CA GLN A 94 -18.73 -3.33 -2.55
C GLN A 94 -19.90 -3.13 -3.53
N GLY A 95 -20.07 -4.10 -4.44
CA GLY A 95 -21.13 -4.10 -5.44
C GLY A 95 -20.86 -3.21 -6.65
N ALA A 96 -19.76 -2.45 -6.68
CA ALA A 96 -19.33 -1.74 -7.88
C ALA A 96 -18.83 -2.74 -8.93
N LYS A 97 -19.17 -2.54 -10.21
CA LYS A 97 -18.68 -3.36 -11.33
C LYS A 97 -17.67 -2.61 -12.20
N ALA A 98 -17.71 -1.29 -12.17
CA ALA A 98 -16.81 -0.43 -12.92
C ALA A 98 -16.32 0.76 -12.08
N VAL A 99 -15.06 1.12 -12.29
CA VAL A 99 -14.41 2.25 -11.63
C VAL A 99 -13.75 3.15 -12.66
N VAL A 100 -14.00 4.46 -12.56
CA VAL A 100 -13.35 5.48 -13.37
C VAL A 100 -12.49 6.35 -12.46
N ILE A 101 -11.22 6.49 -12.80
CA ILE A 101 -10.23 7.27 -12.04
C ILE A 101 -9.74 8.40 -12.95
N GLU A 102 -9.94 9.63 -12.52
CA GLU A 102 -9.31 10.81 -13.09
C GLU A 102 -8.20 11.25 -12.12
N ASP A 103 -6.95 11.10 -12.55
CA ASP A 103 -5.78 11.59 -11.81
C ASP A 103 -4.72 12.08 -12.81
N PRO A 104 -4.45 13.39 -12.88
CA PRO A 104 -3.53 13.94 -13.88
C PRO A 104 -2.07 13.56 -13.64
N TYR A 105 -1.72 12.99 -12.48
CA TYR A 105 -0.33 12.77 -12.05
C TYR A 105 0.03 11.28 -11.94
N ILE A 106 -0.45 10.40 -12.82
CA ILE A 106 0.08 9.02 -12.89
C ILE A 106 1.22 8.96 -13.92
N ARG A 107 2.42 9.45 -13.52
CA ARG A 107 3.56 9.67 -14.43
C ARG A 107 4.87 9.06 -13.93
N LEU A 108 5.14 9.20 -12.64
CA LEU A 108 6.37 8.75 -12.00
C LEU A 108 6.26 7.31 -11.50
N GLN A 109 7.39 6.65 -11.28
CA GLN A 109 7.43 5.25 -10.86
C GLN A 109 6.60 5.00 -9.59
N HIS A 110 6.70 5.86 -8.57
CA HIS A 110 5.95 5.70 -7.33
C HIS A 110 4.45 5.96 -7.52
N GLN A 111 4.06 6.80 -8.48
CA GLN A 111 2.66 7.09 -8.81
C GLN A 111 2.02 5.89 -9.53
N ILE A 112 2.76 5.25 -10.43
CA ILE A 112 2.34 4.00 -11.07
C ILE A 112 2.22 2.90 -10.01
N GLN A 113 3.18 2.78 -9.09
CA GLN A 113 3.07 1.83 -7.97
C GLN A 113 1.86 2.11 -7.07
N ASN A 114 1.54 3.38 -6.82
CA ASN A 114 0.34 3.78 -6.10
C ASN A 114 -0.93 3.34 -6.84
N PHE A 115 -0.96 3.48 -8.16
CA PHE A 115 -2.05 2.98 -9.00
C PHE A 115 -2.15 1.43 -8.98
N VAL A 116 -1.03 0.71 -9.00
CA VAL A 116 -1.02 -0.76 -8.83
C VAL A 116 -1.68 -1.16 -7.52
N ARG A 117 -1.30 -0.55 -6.39
CA ARG A 117 -1.89 -0.83 -5.06
C ARG A 117 -3.37 -0.46 -4.99
N PHE A 118 -3.79 0.57 -5.72
CA PHE A 118 -5.20 0.89 -5.89
C PHE A 118 -5.92 -0.25 -6.63
N CYS A 119 -5.38 -0.74 -7.75
CA CYS A 119 -5.93 -1.89 -8.47
C CYS A 119 -6.00 -3.15 -7.61
N GLU A 120 -4.99 -3.43 -6.78
CA GLU A 120 -5.02 -4.53 -5.79
C GLU A 120 -6.19 -4.37 -4.80
N THR A 121 -6.48 -3.14 -4.37
CA THR A 121 -7.62 -2.85 -3.49
C THR A 121 -8.95 -3.12 -4.20
N VAL A 122 -9.04 -2.76 -5.48
CA VAL A 122 -10.20 -3.05 -6.34
C VAL A 122 -10.39 -4.56 -6.53
N LEU A 123 -9.31 -5.30 -6.76
CA LEU A 123 -9.33 -6.76 -6.88
C LEU A 123 -9.80 -7.45 -5.59
N LYS A 124 -9.37 -6.95 -4.42
CA LYS A 124 -9.83 -7.45 -3.12
C LYS A 124 -11.34 -7.31 -2.92
N ALA A 125 -11.96 -6.27 -3.49
CA ALA A 125 -13.42 -6.11 -3.44
C ALA A 125 -14.16 -7.17 -4.28
N GLY A 126 -13.51 -7.72 -5.31
CA GLY A 126 -13.96 -8.89 -6.07
C GLY A 126 -15.12 -8.65 -7.06
N THR A 127 -15.81 -7.51 -7.00
CA THR A 127 -16.98 -7.23 -7.85
C THR A 127 -16.66 -6.45 -9.12
N VAL A 128 -15.56 -5.70 -9.13
CA VAL A 128 -15.17 -4.83 -10.24
C VAL A 128 -14.55 -5.64 -11.37
N LYS A 129 -15.03 -5.39 -12.60
CA LYS A 129 -14.56 -6.03 -13.84
C LYS A 129 -13.93 -5.05 -14.83
N LYS A 130 -14.12 -3.75 -14.63
CA LYS A 130 -13.57 -2.71 -15.49
C LYS A 130 -12.99 -1.55 -14.70
N ILE A 131 -11.77 -1.16 -15.03
CA ILE A 131 -11.06 -0.01 -14.49
C ILE A 131 -10.75 0.92 -15.67
N SER A 132 -11.14 2.19 -15.58
CA SER A 132 -10.82 3.22 -16.56
C SER A 132 -9.96 4.30 -15.91
N LEU A 133 -8.69 4.40 -16.31
CA LEU A 133 -7.77 5.45 -15.87
C LEU A 133 -7.74 6.57 -16.91
N ILE A 134 -7.99 7.80 -16.48
CA ILE A 134 -7.79 9.03 -17.25
C ILE A 134 -6.66 9.79 -16.57
N THR A 135 -5.51 9.89 -17.24
CA THR A 135 -4.31 10.57 -16.72
C THR A 135 -3.80 11.61 -17.70
N GLY A 136 -2.99 12.55 -17.21
CA GLY A 136 -2.37 13.61 -18.01
C GLY A 136 -0.89 13.35 -18.24
N TYR A 137 -0.33 13.96 -19.28
CA TYR A 137 1.11 14.03 -19.54
C TYR A 137 1.59 15.48 -19.49
N ASP A 138 2.87 15.68 -19.24
CA ASP A 138 3.58 16.94 -19.49
C ASP A 138 4.79 16.70 -20.40
N ASP A 139 5.45 17.78 -20.81
CA ASP A 139 6.63 17.73 -21.69
C ASP A 139 7.82 16.96 -21.07
N LYS A 140 7.81 16.73 -19.75
CA LYS A 140 8.85 15.99 -19.02
C LYS A 140 8.51 14.52 -18.86
N THR A 141 7.29 14.12 -19.19
CA THR A 141 6.81 12.76 -19.01
C THR A 141 7.37 11.88 -20.12
N GLN A 142 8.07 10.81 -19.73
CA GLN A 142 8.55 9.81 -20.68
C GLN A 142 7.37 8.89 -21.04
N VAL A 143 6.52 9.38 -21.96
CA VAL A 143 5.21 8.76 -22.27
C VAL A 143 5.35 7.29 -22.68
N ALA A 144 6.41 6.94 -23.42
CA ALA A 144 6.69 5.56 -23.82
C ALA A 144 6.89 4.64 -22.60
N ASP A 145 7.75 5.03 -21.66
CA ASP A 145 8.03 4.27 -20.44
C ASP A 145 6.80 4.13 -19.54
N VAL A 146 5.98 5.18 -19.44
CA VAL A 146 4.72 5.14 -18.67
C VAL A 146 3.71 4.21 -19.35
N ALA A 147 3.57 4.31 -20.67
CA ALA A 147 2.68 3.45 -21.44
C ALA A 147 3.08 1.98 -21.31
N GLU A 148 4.37 1.66 -21.44
CA GLU A 148 4.89 0.29 -21.28
C GLU A 148 4.54 -0.29 -19.90
N LYS A 149 4.76 0.48 -18.82
CA LYS A 149 4.43 0.03 -17.45
C LYS A 149 2.93 -0.16 -17.24
N LEU A 150 2.11 0.73 -17.79
CA LEU A 150 0.66 0.61 -17.70
C LEU A 150 0.11 -0.54 -18.56
N ASP A 151 0.74 -0.85 -19.69
CA ASP A 151 0.40 -2.00 -20.52
C ASP A 151 0.76 -3.32 -19.83
N GLN A 152 1.89 -3.38 -19.12
CA GLN A 152 2.22 -4.52 -18.25
C GLN A 152 1.16 -4.73 -17.17
N LEU A 153 0.74 -3.65 -16.49
CA LEU A 153 -0.34 -3.71 -15.51
C LEU A 153 -1.68 -4.14 -16.14
N LYS A 154 -1.99 -3.65 -17.35
CA LYS A 154 -3.19 -4.02 -18.08
C LYS A 154 -3.24 -5.52 -18.38
N GLN A 155 -2.13 -6.10 -18.83
CA GLN A 155 -2.04 -7.55 -19.06
C GLN A 155 -2.21 -8.33 -17.76
N SER A 156 -1.54 -7.91 -16.68
CA SER A 156 -1.66 -8.57 -15.38
C SER A 156 -3.09 -8.53 -14.82
N LEU A 157 -3.82 -7.43 -15.00
CA LEU A 157 -5.22 -7.33 -14.60
C LEU A 157 -6.14 -8.19 -15.47
N LEU A 158 -5.83 -8.32 -16.76
CA LEU A 158 -6.61 -9.14 -17.69
C LEU A 158 -6.55 -10.63 -17.31
N GLU A 159 -5.39 -11.12 -16.83
CA GLU A 159 -5.24 -12.48 -16.29
C GLU A 159 -6.13 -12.75 -15.06
N LEU A 160 -6.59 -11.69 -14.38
CA LEU A 160 -7.49 -11.74 -13.22
C LEU A 160 -8.94 -11.38 -13.61
N ASP A 161 -9.28 -11.43 -14.91
CA ASP A 161 -10.59 -11.06 -15.47
C ASP A 161 -11.01 -9.62 -15.16
N VAL A 162 -10.05 -8.68 -15.13
CA VAL A 162 -10.31 -7.24 -14.97
C VAL A 162 -9.74 -6.47 -16.15
N GLU A 163 -10.60 -5.75 -16.88
CA GLU A 163 -10.18 -4.91 -18.00
C GLU A 163 -9.66 -3.55 -17.49
N LEU A 164 -8.44 -3.18 -17.90
CA LEU A 164 -7.91 -1.82 -17.71
C LEU A 164 -7.90 -1.04 -19.02
N GLU A 165 -8.59 0.09 -19.03
CA GLU A 165 -8.60 1.07 -20.12
C GLU A 165 -7.86 2.33 -19.66
N VAL A 166 -6.82 2.74 -20.40
CA VAL A 166 -6.04 3.95 -20.10
C VAL A 166 -6.30 5.00 -21.17
N LYS A 167 -6.68 6.20 -20.75
CA LYS A 167 -6.90 7.37 -21.59
C LYS A 167 -5.97 8.48 -21.17
N LEU A 168 -5.35 9.12 -22.16
CA LEU A 168 -4.53 10.30 -21.94
C LEU A 168 -5.35 11.55 -22.26
N ASN A 169 -5.42 12.47 -21.29
CA ASN A 169 -6.04 13.77 -21.48
C ASN A 169 -5.15 14.86 -20.83
N PRO A 170 -4.54 15.76 -21.62
CA PRO A 170 -3.69 16.82 -21.06
C PRO A 170 -4.47 17.90 -20.31
N ASN A 171 -5.79 17.99 -20.50
CA ASN A 171 -6.62 19.07 -19.97
C ASN A 171 -7.34 18.71 -18.65
N ILE A 172 -7.03 17.56 -18.04
CA ILE A 172 -7.61 17.19 -16.75
C ILE A 172 -6.79 17.78 -15.59
N HIS A 173 -7.52 18.28 -14.60
CA HIS A 173 -6.95 18.82 -13.36
C HIS A 173 -7.62 18.25 -12.11
N ASP A 174 -8.85 17.75 -12.28
CA ASP A 174 -9.63 17.18 -11.21
C ASP A 174 -9.09 15.80 -10.82
N ARG A 175 -9.29 15.48 -9.54
CA ARG A 175 -8.85 14.23 -8.92
C ARG A 175 -10.10 13.55 -8.36
N GLU A 176 -10.62 12.59 -9.10
CA GLU A 176 -11.94 12.01 -8.85
C GLU A 176 -11.93 10.51 -9.16
N ILE A 177 -12.48 9.72 -8.24
CA ILE A 177 -12.75 8.30 -8.43
C ILE A 177 -14.27 8.14 -8.43
N ARG A 178 -14.83 7.68 -9.54
CA ARG A 178 -16.25 7.40 -9.69
C ARG A 178 -16.49 5.90 -9.73
N LEU A 179 -17.46 5.45 -8.94
CA LEU A 179 -17.93 4.09 -8.90
C LEU A 179 -19.31 4.02 -9.57
N ASP A 180 -19.57 2.96 -10.32
CA ASP A 180 -20.86 2.76 -11.01
C ASP A 180 -22.04 2.47 -10.05
N ASN A 181 -21.77 2.20 -8.78
CA ASN A 181 -22.77 2.12 -7.71
C ASN A 181 -23.20 3.50 -7.16
N GLY A 182 -22.71 4.59 -7.75
CA GLY A 182 -23.11 5.97 -7.47
C GLY A 182 -22.20 6.72 -6.49
N TRP A 183 -21.17 6.07 -5.94
CA TRP A 183 -20.22 6.72 -5.05
C TRP A 183 -19.14 7.47 -5.82
N VAL A 184 -18.79 8.66 -5.33
CA VAL A 184 -17.72 9.50 -5.84
C VAL A 184 -16.77 9.84 -4.69
N ILE A 185 -15.48 9.64 -4.94
CA ILE A 185 -14.41 9.91 -3.98
C ILE A 185 -13.45 10.93 -4.59
N LYS A 186 -13.27 12.07 -3.94
CA LYS A 186 -12.28 13.08 -4.30
C LYS A 186 -11.20 13.12 -3.23
N ILE A 187 -9.96 13.03 -3.68
CA ILE A 187 -8.78 13.16 -2.82
C ILE A 187 -8.00 14.36 -3.33
N GLY A 188 -7.77 15.37 -2.48
CA GLY A 188 -7.14 16.62 -2.88
C GLY A 188 -5.79 16.45 -3.59
N ARG A 189 -5.05 15.39 -3.26
CA ARG A 189 -3.77 15.01 -3.90
C ARG A 189 -3.86 13.84 -4.88
N GLY A 190 -5.04 13.25 -5.06
CA GLY A 190 -5.24 12.07 -5.90
C GLY A 190 -4.71 10.82 -5.22
N LEU A 191 -4.09 9.92 -5.98
CA LEU A 191 -3.47 8.71 -5.44
C LEU A 191 -2.08 8.98 -4.82
N ASP A 192 -1.46 10.14 -5.05
CA ASP A 192 -0.10 10.45 -4.57
C ASP A 192 -0.08 11.28 -3.28
N PHE A 193 -0.72 10.76 -2.23
CA PHE A 193 -0.79 11.41 -0.91
C PHE A 193 0.09 10.78 0.17
N TYR A 194 0.96 9.83 -0.18
CA TYR A 194 1.89 9.22 0.79
C TYR A 194 3.22 9.96 0.84
N GLN A 195 3.84 10.02 2.00
CA GLN A 195 5.22 10.49 2.13
C GLN A 195 6.19 9.47 1.54
N ARG A 196 7.34 9.96 1.08
CA ARG A 196 8.47 9.09 0.72
C ARG A 196 8.96 8.38 2.00
N PRO A 197 9.18 7.05 1.97
CA PRO A 197 9.75 6.37 3.13
C PRO A 197 11.21 6.82 3.32
N GLY A 198 11.70 6.84 4.56
CA GLY A 198 13.08 7.16 4.89
C GLY A 198 14.07 6.11 4.37
N GLY A 199 13.61 4.86 4.20
CA GLY A 199 14.37 3.81 3.53
C GLY A 199 13.50 2.63 3.07
N TRP A 200 14.10 1.73 2.29
CA TRP A 200 13.43 0.52 1.75
C TRP A 200 13.05 -0.50 2.84
N PHE A 201 13.77 -0.51 3.96
CA PHE A 201 13.58 -1.43 5.08
C PHE A 201 12.91 -0.78 6.29
N GLU A 202 12.29 0.38 6.11
CA GLU A 202 11.51 1.04 7.15
C GLU A 202 10.09 0.47 7.24
N VAL A 203 9.53 0.44 8.45
CA VAL A 203 8.11 0.13 8.65
C VAL A 203 7.26 1.16 7.88
N GLY A 204 6.29 0.67 7.11
CA GLY A 204 5.50 1.48 6.19
C GLY A 204 6.09 1.59 4.78
N ALA A 205 7.29 1.04 4.49
CA ALA A 205 7.82 1.01 3.12
C ALA A 205 6.93 0.19 2.16
N ASN A 206 6.35 -0.91 2.66
CA ASN A 206 5.52 -1.83 1.86
C ASN A 206 4.03 -1.68 2.18
N ASP A 207 3.67 -1.66 3.46
CA ASP A 207 2.29 -1.52 3.93
C ASP A 207 1.91 -0.05 4.06
N LEU A 208 0.96 0.40 3.24
CA LEU A 208 0.51 1.79 3.23
C LEU A 208 -0.36 2.16 4.44
N SER A 209 -0.92 1.18 5.17
CA SER A 209 -1.61 1.47 6.44
C SER A 209 -0.65 2.01 7.50
N LEU A 210 0.64 1.70 7.40
CA LEU A 210 1.69 2.17 8.30
C LEU A 210 2.50 3.34 7.71
N ARG A 211 2.17 3.78 6.48
CA ARG A 211 2.88 4.85 5.79
C ARG A 211 2.36 6.21 6.22
N LYS A 212 3.28 7.12 6.53
CA LYS A 212 2.96 8.53 6.79
C LYS A 212 2.39 9.20 5.56
N CYS A 213 1.36 10.01 5.73
CA CYS A 213 0.66 10.71 4.66
C CYS A 213 1.09 12.19 4.56
N LEU A 214 0.99 12.73 3.36
CA LEU A 214 0.97 14.15 3.09
C LEU A 214 -0.42 14.69 3.41
N GLU A 215 -0.49 15.96 3.83
CA GLU A 215 -1.77 16.59 4.15
C GLU A 215 -2.68 16.63 2.91
N THR A 216 -3.91 16.13 3.06
CA THR A 216 -4.92 16.14 2.00
C THR A 216 -6.33 16.10 2.58
N LYS A 217 -7.31 16.57 1.82
CA LYS A 217 -8.73 16.38 2.12
C LYS A 217 -9.28 15.21 1.33
N VAL A 218 -10.24 14.51 1.92
CA VAL A 218 -10.98 13.41 1.30
C VAL A 218 -12.46 13.71 1.42
N ASP A 219 -13.13 13.70 0.28
CA ASP A 219 -14.57 13.90 0.12
C ASP A 219 -15.17 12.64 -0.49
N ILE A 220 -16.12 12.01 0.19
CA ILE A 220 -16.85 10.83 -0.27
C ILE A 220 -18.32 11.16 -0.23
N PHE A 221 -18.98 11.13 -1.38
CA PHE A 221 -20.39 11.50 -1.52
C PHE A 221 -21.06 10.64 -2.59
N ARG A 222 -22.39 10.67 -2.61
CA ARG A 222 -23.19 9.94 -3.60
C ARG A 222 -23.71 10.90 -4.66
N SER A 223 -23.55 10.53 -5.93
CA SER A 223 -24.12 11.25 -7.09
C SER A 223 -25.56 10.83 -7.36
#